data_AF-A0A4U8YST7-F1
#
_entry.id   AF-A0A4U8YST7-F1
#
_cell.length_a   1.000
_cell.length_b   1.000
_cell.length_c   1.000
_cell.angle_alpha   90.00
_cell.angle_beta   90.00
_cell.angle_gamma   90.00
#
_symmetry.space_group_name_H-M   'P 1'
#
loop_
_entity.id
_entity.type
_entity.pdbx_description
1 polymer ?
#
loop_
_entity_poly.entity_id
_entity_poly.type
_entity_poly.pdbx_seq_one_letter_code
_entity_poly.pdbx_strand_id
1 'polypeptide(L)'
;MSEDGKLTIVIDPGFLPALEIKSVLEHYAPACETRVVYAKSKIRTRWRGSHLPDKSVSYDAIETHFQGFDGVVVNNYIEGFKSFLNDHRNLLICERCLHPRYGNSVFHQIRRLEKLFFGSLNYLNDVKPDYVLFFATPHNPKVMALEAAANHLNIPVLIVEYTPILWRYWVISGVDKYTHIPLLSCCEGGNDPELVEKEVTRFIKEKNQKYEVAIPQYEKIHLDKKKGKFWSWGKEVLHHKFRIPSLIRKRRLFNSYCRHVQPYCSSDPNIVFFLHFQPEKTTMPEGLDFGQQWIAIRTLSLSLPEGYNLLVKEHPSTFTNYTDLMYRHASFYEDIASLPNVCIVPLESDTFELIDSSCAIATITGHVGVEALSRGTQVIVFGNASYRNAPGVFCVSNEKDVANAITNILQSDDKAMIINKMEQYLAWVVENSTSGLQHGNVDFEGDLFGEIRPSGHLRLFRNILERLIEGNSMASVDR
;
A
#
# COMPACT_ATOMS: atom_id res chain seq x y z
N MET A 1 24.65 -16.92 -7.84
CA MET A 1 24.78 -18.19 -8.61
C MET A 1 25.20 -19.33 -7.69
N SER A 2 24.30 -20.30 -7.51
CA SER A 2 24.53 -21.54 -6.76
C SER A 2 25.62 -22.42 -7.41
N GLU A 3 26.11 -23.45 -6.70
CA GLU A 3 27.10 -24.43 -7.23
C GLU A 3 26.64 -25.12 -8.53
N ASP A 4 25.34 -25.13 -8.82
CA ASP A 4 24.72 -25.70 -10.03
C ASP A 4 24.42 -24.66 -11.13
N GLY A 5 24.76 -23.38 -10.93
CA GLY A 5 24.49 -22.29 -11.87
C GLY A 5 23.01 -21.85 -11.95
N LYS A 6 22.12 -22.42 -11.12
CA LYS A 6 20.70 -22.05 -11.06
C LYS A 6 20.50 -20.74 -10.32
N LEU A 7 19.53 -19.95 -10.81
CA LEU A 7 18.99 -18.78 -10.12
C LEU A 7 18.32 -19.23 -8.81
N THR A 8 18.66 -18.61 -7.68
CA THR A 8 18.03 -18.91 -6.39
C THR A 8 17.14 -17.75 -5.94
N ILE A 9 15.86 -18.03 -5.70
CA ILE A 9 14.88 -17.02 -5.27
C ILE A 9 14.23 -17.46 -3.96
N VAL A 10 14.16 -16.55 -2.99
CA VAL A 10 13.29 -16.69 -1.82
C VAL A 10 11.97 -15.96 -2.09
N ILE A 11 10.84 -16.62 -1.85
CA ILE A 11 9.51 -16.01 -2.03
C ILE A 11 8.72 -15.99 -0.72
N ASP A 12 8.06 -14.86 -0.45
CA ASP A 12 6.90 -14.77 0.45
C ASP A 12 5.62 -14.73 -0.41
N PRO A 13 4.83 -15.80 -0.43
CA PRO A 13 3.67 -15.95 -1.29
C PRO A 13 2.46 -15.12 -0.85
N GLY A 14 2.50 -14.50 0.33
CA GLY A 14 1.41 -13.70 0.88
C GLY A 14 0.11 -14.49 1.00
N PHE A 15 -0.89 -14.09 0.22
CA PHE A 15 -2.24 -14.69 0.22
C PHE A 15 -2.42 -15.80 -0.83
N LEU A 16 -1.43 -16.02 -1.71
CA LEU A 16 -1.52 -17.02 -2.76
C LEU A 16 -1.65 -18.43 -2.14
N PRO A 17 -2.48 -19.32 -2.72
CA PRO A 17 -2.65 -20.65 -2.19
C PRO A 17 -1.49 -21.58 -2.61
N ALA A 18 -1.13 -22.51 -1.72
CA ALA A 18 0.10 -23.29 -1.84
C ALA A 18 0.12 -24.24 -3.05
N LEU A 19 -1.04 -24.78 -3.46
CA LEU A 19 -1.14 -25.76 -4.54
C LEU A 19 -0.81 -25.13 -5.90
N GLU A 20 -1.35 -23.94 -6.16
CA GLU A 20 -1.18 -23.18 -7.38
C GLU A 20 0.27 -22.70 -7.52
N ILE A 21 0.88 -22.26 -6.41
CA ILE A 21 2.31 -21.94 -6.40
C ILE A 21 3.15 -23.18 -6.67
N LYS A 22 2.86 -24.31 -6.01
CA LYS A 22 3.63 -25.55 -6.20
C LYS A 22 3.71 -25.94 -7.68
N SER A 23 2.60 -25.86 -8.41
CA SER A 23 2.58 -26.12 -9.86
C SER A 23 3.49 -25.18 -10.66
N VAL A 24 3.53 -23.89 -10.32
CA VAL A 24 4.46 -22.94 -10.96
C VAL A 24 5.91 -23.29 -10.63
N LEU A 25 6.21 -23.59 -9.37
CA LEU A 25 7.58 -23.91 -8.93
C LEU A 25 8.11 -25.20 -9.59
N GLU A 26 7.27 -26.23 -9.72
CA GLU A 26 7.63 -27.48 -10.39
C GLU A 26 7.96 -27.26 -11.88
N HIS A 27 7.24 -26.36 -12.54
CA HIS A 27 7.50 -26.01 -13.94
C HIS A 27 8.88 -25.35 -14.15
N TYR A 28 9.29 -24.46 -13.24
CA TYR A 28 10.54 -23.70 -13.35
C TYR A 28 11.75 -24.32 -12.60
N ALA A 29 11.56 -25.43 -11.88
CA ALA A 29 12.60 -26.12 -11.12
C ALA A 29 13.90 -26.49 -11.90
N PRO A 30 13.86 -26.75 -13.21
CA PRO A 30 15.09 -26.99 -13.99
C PRO A 30 16.03 -25.78 -14.02
N ALA A 31 15.49 -24.55 -14.06
CA ALA A 31 16.27 -23.32 -14.24
C ALA A 31 16.38 -22.47 -12.96
N CYS A 32 15.41 -22.58 -12.06
CA CYS A 32 15.31 -21.77 -10.85
C CYS A 32 15.14 -22.65 -9.61
N GLU A 33 15.98 -22.42 -8.61
CA GLU A 33 15.78 -22.92 -7.25
C GLU A 33 14.92 -21.93 -6.46
N THR A 34 13.68 -22.31 -6.17
CA THR A 34 12.80 -21.47 -5.36
C THR A 34 12.64 -22.00 -3.94
N ARG A 35 12.80 -21.10 -2.97
CA ARG A 35 12.63 -21.34 -1.53
C ARG A 35 11.43 -20.54 -1.04
N VAL A 36 10.53 -21.16 -0.28
CA VAL A 36 9.31 -20.49 0.17
C VAL A 36 9.38 -20.19 1.65
N VAL A 37 9.20 -18.92 2.02
CA VAL A 37 9.03 -18.49 3.41
C VAL A 37 7.56 -18.13 3.63
N TYR A 38 6.89 -18.79 4.57
CA TYR A 38 5.45 -18.63 4.74
C TYR A 38 5.01 -18.41 6.19
N ALA A 39 3.87 -17.73 6.34
CA ALA A 39 3.15 -17.64 7.60
C ALA A 39 2.15 -18.79 7.74
N LYS A 40 2.16 -19.51 8.87
CA LYS A 40 1.20 -20.59 9.13
C LYS A 40 -0.23 -20.05 9.14
N SER A 41 -1.06 -20.47 8.18
CA SER A 41 -2.45 -20.03 8.07
C SER A 41 -3.42 -20.97 8.79
N LYS A 42 -4.49 -20.47 9.43
CA LYS A 42 -5.55 -21.34 9.98
C LYS A 42 -6.34 -22.12 8.90
N ILE A 43 -6.28 -21.67 7.65
CA ILE A 43 -6.96 -22.26 6.51
C ILE A 43 -6.06 -23.33 5.89
N ARG A 44 -6.54 -24.58 5.81
CA ARG A 44 -5.79 -25.74 5.28
C ARG A 44 -5.22 -25.49 3.88
N THR A 45 -6.01 -24.91 2.97
CA THR A 45 -5.63 -24.69 1.57
C THR A 45 -4.56 -23.62 1.36
N ARG A 46 -4.31 -22.74 2.34
CA ARG A 46 -3.39 -21.61 2.14
C ARG A 46 -1.95 -22.01 2.41
N TRP A 47 -1.59 -22.47 3.61
CA TRP A 47 -0.21 -22.87 3.93
C TRP A 47 -0.17 -23.86 5.12
N ARG A 48 -0.89 -24.99 5.01
CA ARG A 48 -0.90 -26.09 5.99
C ARG A 48 -1.19 -27.46 5.33
N GLY A 49 -0.25 -28.40 5.41
CA GLY A 49 -0.47 -29.80 5.00
C GLY A 49 0.52 -30.30 3.94
N SER A 50 0.17 -31.39 3.25
CA SER A 50 1.01 -32.10 2.26
C SER A 50 1.22 -31.36 0.93
N HIS A 51 0.62 -30.18 0.75
CA HIS A 51 0.71 -29.38 -0.47
C HIS A 51 1.82 -28.32 -0.42
N LEU A 52 2.60 -28.27 0.67
CA LEU A 52 3.74 -27.36 0.76
C LEU A 52 4.81 -27.78 -0.25
N PRO A 53 5.41 -26.82 -0.97
CA PRO A 53 6.62 -27.08 -1.74
C PRO A 53 7.74 -27.62 -0.85
N ASP A 54 8.59 -28.52 -1.37
CA ASP A 54 9.58 -29.25 -0.57
C ASP A 54 10.56 -28.31 0.16
N LYS A 55 10.94 -27.20 -0.48
CA LYS A 55 11.88 -26.18 0.03
C LYS A 55 11.15 -25.04 0.77
N SER A 56 10.18 -25.37 1.62
CA SER A 56 9.41 -24.38 2.41
C SER A 56 9.84 -24.29 3.87
N VAL A 57 9.95 -23.07 4.40
CA VAL A 57 10.19 -22.80 5.82
C VAL A 57 9.15 -21.82 6.37
N SER A 58 8.68 -22.06 7.59
CA SER A 58 7.75 -21.10 8.23
C SER A 58 8.51 -19.98 8.92
N TYR A 59 7.94 -18.77 8.97
CA TYR A 59 8.53 -17.68 9.76
C TYR A 59 8.71 -18.02 11.25
N ASP A 60 7.87 -18.88 11.83
CA ASP A 60 8.06 -19.35 13.21
C ASP A 60 9.37 -20.15 13.36
N ALA A 61 9.71 -20.94 12.33
CA ALA A 61 10.94 -21.74 12.33
C ALA A 61 12.18 -20.84 12.23
N ILE A 62 12.10 -19.79 11.41
CA ILE A 62 13.12 -18.74 11.31
C ILE A 62 13.28 -18.04 12.67
N GLU A 63 12.17 -17.66 13.34
CA GLU A 63 12.17 -17.02 14.67
C GLU A 63 12.83 -17.90 15.75
N THR A 64 12.64 -19.22 15.68
CA THR A 64 13.21 -20.18 16.64
C THR A 64 14.70 -20.47 16.43
N HIS A 65 15.24 -20.17 15.25
CA HIS A 65 16.64 -20.46 14.89
C HIS A 65 17.67 -19.56 15.58
N PHE A 66 17.25 -18.75 16.56
CA PHE A 66 18.11 -17.94 17.42
C PHE A 66 19.00 -18.77 18.37
N GLN A 67 18.60 -20.01 18.69
CA GLN A 67 19.22 -20.80 19.77
C GLN A 67 20.33 -21.79 19.35
N GLY A 68 20.57 -21.98 18.05
CA GLY A 68 21.47 -23.02 17.53
C GLY A 68 22.62 -22.50 16.67
N PHE A 69 23.07 -21.26 16.91
CA PHE A 69 24.09 -20.64 16.08
C PHE A 69 25.51 -21.13 16.44
N ASP A 70 26.00 -22.10 15.67
CA ASP A 70 27.39 -22.59 15.75
C ASP A 70 28.33 -21.89 14.73
N GLY A 71 27.87 -20.81 14.08
CA GLY A 71 28.52 -20.14 12.95
C GLY A 71 29.26 -18.83 13.26
N VAL A 72 29.83 -18.21 12.22
CA VAL A 72 30.48 -16.89 12.26
C VAL A 72 29.41 -15.81 12.34
N VAL A 73 29.37 -15.04 13.43
CA VAL A 73 28.46 -13.88 13.58
C VAL A 73 28.51 -13.05 12.31
N VAL A 74 27.35 -12.83 11.69
CA VAL A 74 27.25 -11.96 10.50
C VAL A 74 27.90 -10.62 10.88
N ASN A 75 29.02 -10.30 10.24
CA ASN A 75 29.72 -9.04 10.50
C ASN A 75 28.68 -7.91 10.38
N ASN A 76 28.68 -7.00 11.36
CA ASN A 76 27.76 -5.86 11.43
C ASN A 76 26.28 -6.19 11.76
N TYR A 77 25.96 -7.38 12.30
CA TYR A 77 24.60 -7.70 12.80
C TYR A 77 24.02 -6.60 13.70
N ILE A 78 24.80 -6.10 14.68
CA ILE A 78 24.34 -5.06 15.61
C ILE A 78 24.01 -3.76 14.86
N GLU A 79 24.77 -3.42 13.83
CA GLU A 79 24.52 -2.25 12.99
C GLU A 79 23.23 -2.42 12.18
N GLY A 80 23.08 -3.56 11.51
CA GLY A 80 21.86 -3.90 10.78
C GLY A 80 20.63 -3.89 11.67
N PHE A 81 20.73 -4.45 12.87
CA PHE A 81 19.63 -4.47 13.84
C PHE A 81 19.32 -3.06 14.37
N LYS A 82 20.32 -2.21 14.61
CA LYS A 82 20.11 -0.80 14.95
C LYS A 82 19.38 -0.05 13.85
N SER A 83 19.76 -0.26 12.58
CA SER A 83 19.06 0.32 11.43
C SER A 83 17.60 -0.13 11.40
N PHE A 84 17.36 -1.43 11.57
CA PHE A 84 16.01 -2.00 11.63
C PHE A 84 15.17 -1.42 12.78
N LEU A 85 15.75 -1.23 13.97
CA LEU A 85 15.03 -0.64 15.10
C LEU A 85 14.77 0.87 14.95
N ASN A 86 15.67 1.60 14.28
CA ASN A 86 15.55 3.04 14.09
C ASN A 86 14.55 3.44 12.99
N ASP A 87 14.10 2.49 12.19
CA ASP A 87 12.96 2.68 11.31
C ASP A 87 11.65 2.62 12.13
N HIS A 88 11.03 3.79 12.31
CA HIS A 88 9.80 3.94 13.11
C HIS A 88 8.63 3.10 12.57
N ARG A 89 8.63 2.76 11.28
CA ARG A 89 7.58 1.92 10.66
C ARG A 89 7.53 0.54 11.32
N ASN A 90 8.68 0.00 11.72
CA ASN A 90 8.76 -1.28 12.41
C ASN A 90 8.03 -1.27 13.75
N LEU A 91 8.15 -0.16 14.50
CA LEU A 91 7.47 0.00 15.79
C LEU A 91 5.95 0.15 15.59
N LEU A 92 5.53 0.96 14.62
CA LEU A 92 4.10 1.14 14.27
C LEU A 92 3.46 -0.17 13.82
N ILE A 93 4.16 -0.95 13.00
CA ILE A 93 3.64 -2.25 12.53
C ILE A 93 3.63 -3.29 13.64
N CYS A 94 4.58 -3.26 14.57
CA CYS A 94 4.53 -4.07 15.79
C CYS A 94 3.28 -3.77 16.60
N GLU A 95 2.98 -2.50 16.87
CA GLU A 95 1.78 -2.10 17.60
C GLU A 95 0.49 -2.51 16.86
N ARG A 96 0.46 -2.37 15.53
CA ARG A 96 -0.68 -2.80 14.71
C ARG A 96 -0.93 -4.29 14.80
N CYS A 97 0.13 -5.10 14.69
CA CYS A 97 -0.01 -6.55 14.71
C CYS A 97 -0.19 -7.10 16.13
N LEU A 98 0.18 -6.35 17.17
CA LEU A 98 0.19 -6.80 18.56
C LEU A 98 -0.49 -5.75 19.44
N HIS A 99 -1.76 -6.01 19.80
CA HIS A 99 -2.45 -5.14 20.74
C HIS A 99 -1.65 -5.01 22.04
N PRO A 100 -1.39 -3.78 22.53
CA PRO A 100 -0.70 -3.55 23.79
C PRO A 100 -1.54 -4.14 24.91
N ARG A 101 -1.02 -5.22 25.49
CA ARG A 101 -1.51 -5.86 26.71
C ARG A 101 -0.33 -5.96 27.66
N TYR A 102 -0.58 -6.21 28.94
CA TYR A 102 0.49 -6.49 29.89
C TYR A 102 1.41 -7.59 29.35
N GLY A 103 2.72 -7.32 29.27
CA GLY A 103 3.73 -8.20 28.64
C GLY A 103 3.99 -8.00 27.14
N ASN A 104 3.22 -7.14 26.45
CA ASN A 104 3.37 -6.82 25.02
C ASN A 104 3.83 -5.38 24.76
N SER A 105 4.52 -4.74 25.70
CA SER A 105 5.08 -3.39 25.50
C SER A 105 6.11 -3.35 24.36
N VAL A 106 6.34 -2.19 23.76
CA VAL A 106 7.43 -1.98 22.78
C VAL A 106 8.77 -2.54 23.27
N PHE A 107 9.13 -2.29 24.53
CA PHE A 107 10.36 -2.81 25.14
C PHE A 107 10.50 -4.35 25.02
N HIS A 108 9.42 -5.08 25.30
CA HIS A 108 9.38 -6.54 25.15
C HIS A 108 9.41 -6.99 23.68
N GLN A 109 8.83 -6.20 22.78
CA GLN A 109 8.83 -6.49 21.35
C GLN A 109 10.22 -6.35 20.72
N ILE A 110 11.09 -5.48 21.25
CA ILE A 110 12.47 -5.34 20.75
C ILE A 110 13.21 -6.68 20.76
N ARG A 111 13.10 -7.46 21.86
CA ARG A 111 13.70 -8.82 21.93
C ARG A 111 13.16 -9.76 20.86
N ARG A 112 11.89 -9.59 20.48
CA ARG A 112 11.27 -10.43 19.45
C ARG A 112 11.71 -10.00 18.06
N LEU A 113 11.75 -8.70 17.81
CA LEU A 113 12.28 -8.11 16.56
C LEU A 113 13.73 -8.53 16.34
N GLU A 114 14.54 -8.53 17.39
CA GLU A 114 15.92 -9.03 17.36
C GLU A 114 15.98 -10.48 16.88
N LYS A 115 15.20 -11.38 17.49
CA LYS A 115 15.16 -12.81 17.10
C LYS A 115 14.71 -13.00 15.66
N LEU A 116 13.71 -12.24 15.22
CA LEU A 116 13.22 -12.29 13.85
C LEU A 116 14.28 -11.80 12.87
N PHE A 117 14.91 -10.67 13.14
CA PHE A 117 15.95 -10.11 12.28
C PHE A 117 17.18 -11.03 12.20
N PHE A 118 17.67 -11.51 13.35
CA PHE A 118 18.80 -12.43 13.42
C PHE A 118 18.49 -13.78 12.74
N GLY A 119 17.32 -14.35 13.00
CA GLY A 119 16.88 -15.57 12.33
C GLY A 119 16.80 -15.41 10.81
N SER A 120 16.26 -14.27 10.34
CA SER A 120 16.22 -13.93 8.91
C SER A 120 17.61 -13.77 8.30
N LEU A 121 18.55 -13.12 9.01
CA LEU A 121 19.94 -13.00 8.56
C LEU A 121 20.60 -14.37 8.39
N ASN A 122 20.45 -15.27 9.37
CA ASN A 122 21.02 -16.61 9.27
C ASN A 122 20.41 -17.38 8.10
N TYR A 123 19.07 -17.38 8.00
CA TYR A 123 18.37 -18.02 6.90
C TYR A 123 18.84 -17.54 5.52
N LEU A 124 18.98 -16.22 5.34
CA LEU A 124 19.43 -15.64 4.07
C LEU A 124 20.92 -15.91 3.80
N ASN A 125 21.78 -15.97 4.82
CA ASN A 125 23.19 -16.34 4.66
C ASN A 125 23.39 -17.81 4.32
N ASP A 126 22.50 -18.68 4.80
CA ASP A 126 22.51 -20.11 4.46
C ASP A 126 22.01 -20.34 3.03
N VAL A 127 20.92 -19.66 2.65
CA VAL A 127 20.29 -19.82 1.32
C VAL A 127 21.04 -19.07 0.22
N LYS A 128 21.63 -17.91 0.53
CA LYS A 128 22.30 -16.98 -0.40
C LYS A 128 21.49 -16.73 -1.68
N PRO A 129 20.24 -16.25 -1.56
CA PRO A 129 19.39 -16.05 -2.74
C PRO A 129 19.90 -14.89 -3.60
N ASP A 130 19.68 -15.00 -4.90
CA ASP A 130 19.93 -13.91 -5.85
C ASP A 130 18.83 -12.83 -5.74
N TYR A 131 17.59 -13.21 -5.34
CA TYR A 131 16.45 -12.29 -5.13
C TYR A 131 15.55 -12.73 -3.96
N VAL A 132 14.91 -11.76 -3.31
CA VAL A 132 13.76 -11.99 -2.40
C VAL A 132 12.51 -11.35 -3.00
N LEU A 133 11.46 -12.14 -3.24
CA LEU A 133 10.20 -11.69 -3.84
C LEU A 133 9.05 -11.76 -2.83
N PHE A 134 8.36 -10.64 -2.62
CA PHE A 134 7.18 -10.55 -1.77
C PHE A 134 5.91 -10.33 -2.62
N PHE A 135 4.87 -11.15 -2.43
CA PHE A 135 3.58 -10.95 -3.12
C PHE A 135 2.66 -9.89 -2.49
N ALA A 136 3.16 -9.23 -1.45
CA ALA A 136 2.58 -8.04 -0.86
C ALA A 136 3.67 -7.28 -0.12
N THR A 137 3.58 -5.96 -0.06
CA THR A 137 4.46 -5.10 0.74
C THR A 137 4.64 -5.65 2.15
N PRO A 138 5.86 -5.84 2.68
CA PRO A 138 6.11 -6.32 4.03
C PRO A 138 5.37 -5.49 5.10
N HIS A 139 4.32 -6.04 5.69
CA HIS A 139 3.41 -5.30 6.58
C HIS A 139 3.11 -6.06 7.88
N ASN A 140 4.02 -6.96 8.27
CA ASN A 140 3.99 -7.72 9.51
C ASN A 140 5.43 -7.82 10.05
N PRO A 141 5.66 -7.80 11.37
CA PRO A 141 7.02 -7.81 11.94
C PRO A 141 7.91 -8.95 11.42
N LYS A 142 7.35 -10.12 11.12
CA LYS A 142 8.13 -11.26 10.61
C LYS A 142 8.62 -11.04 9.18
N VAL A 143 7.73 -10.51 8.33
CA VAL A 143 8.02 -10.24 6.92
C VAL A 143 8.96 -9.04 6.80
N MET A 144 8.75 -8.01 7.62
CA MET A 144 9.64 -6.84 7.67
C MET A 144 11.06 -7.22 8.12
N ALA A 145 11.19 -8.11 9.10
CA ALA A 145 12.51 -8.58 9.53
C ALA A 145 13.25 -9.33 8.41
N LEU A 146 12.55 -10.09 7.57
CA LEU A 146 13.13 -10.76 6.40
C LEU A 146 13.57 -9.75 5.34
N GLU A 147 12.74 -8.76 5.04
CA GLU A 147 13.06 -7.69 4.08
C GLU A 147 14.23 -6.83 4.55
N ALA A 148 14.23 -6.42 5.82
CA ALA A 148 15.33 -5.67 6.43
C ALA A 148 16.65 -6.47 6.43
N ALA A 149 16.59 -7.78 6.70
CA ALA A 149 17.75 -8.66 6.62
C ALA A 149 18.27 -8.78 5.18
N ALA A 150 17.37 -8.89 4.19
CA ALA A 150 17.74 -8.92 2.78
C ALA A 150 18.43 -7.61 2.34
N ASN A 151 17.86 -6.47 2.70
CA ASN A 151 18.46 -5.16 2.43
C ASN A 151 19.83 -5.01 3.10
N HIS A 152 19.98 -5.45 4.36
CA HIS A 152 21.27 -5.41 5.06
C HIS A 152 22.35 -6.27 4.38
N LEU A 153 21.96 -7.40 3.79
CA LEU A 153 22.85 -8.27 3.02
C LEU A 153 23.01 -7.84 1.56
N ASN A 154 22.43 -6.70 1.16
CA ASN A 154 22.39 -6.20 -0.22
C ASN A 154 21.77 -7.20 -1.22
N ILE A 155 20.82 -8.03 -0.77
CA ILE A 155 20.07 -8.93 -1.63
C ILE A 155 18.92 -8.14 -2.27
N PRO A 156 18.80 -8.12 -3.61
CA PRO A 156 17.70 -7.45 -4.29
C PRO A 156 16.32 -7.90 -3.81
N VAL A 157 15.50 -6.94 -3.40
CA VAL A 157 14.11 -7.16 -2.96
C VAL A 157 13.15 -6.73 -4.06
N LEU A 158 12.23 -7.64 -4.43
CA LEU A 158 11.15 -7.43 -5.38
C LEU A 158 9.81 -7.50 -4.64
N ILE A 159 8.89 -6.59 -4.94
CA ILE A 159 7.57 -6.54 -4.31
C ILE A 159 6.50 -6.46 -5.39
N VAL A 160 5.52 -7.36 -5.34
CA VAL A 160 4.31 -7.29 -6.15
C VAL A 160 3.36 -6.26 -5.55
N GLU A 161 2.92 -5.32 -6.37
CA GLU A 161 2.03 -4.24 -6.00
C GLU A 161 0.89 -4.12 -7.01
N TYR A 162 -0.21 -3.50 -6.57
CA TYR A 162 -1.29 -3.06 -7.45
C TYR A 162 -0.84 -1.83 -8.26
N THR A 163 -1.29 -1.76 -9.50
CA THR A 163 -1.18 -0.52 -10.27
C THR A 163 -2.28 0.48 -9.88
N PRO A 164 -2.28 1.70 -10.43
CA PRO A 164 -3.38 2.66 -10.31
C PRO A 164 -4.71 2.13 -10.88
N ILE A 165 -4.65 1.21 -11.84
CA ILE A 165 -5.80 0.53 -12.42
C ILE A 165 -6.08 -0.75 -11.62
N LEU A 166 -7.34 -0.94 -11.25
CA LEU A 166 -7.77 -2.09 -10.45
C LEU A 166 -7.46 -3.42 -11.16
N TRP A 167 -7.09 -4.43 -10.37
CA TRP A 167 -6.76 -5.79 -10.83
C TRP A 167 -5.55 -5.93 -11.75
N ARG A 168 -4.78 -4.87 -11.91
CA ARG A 168 -3.48 -4.92 -12.57
C ARG A 168 -2.37 -4.91 -11.53
N TYR A 169 -1.31 -5.66 -11.84
CA TYR A 169 -0.19 -5.88 -10.94
C TYR A 169 1.14 -5.68 -11.65
N TRP A 170 2.11 -5.15 -10.95
CA TRP A 170 3.48 -4.98 -11.41
C TRP A 170 4.47 -5.30 -10.29
N VAL A 171 5.76 -5.06 -10.55
CA VAL A 171 6.84 -5.27 -9.58
C VAL A 171 7.59 -3.98 -9.34
N ILE A 172 7.91 -3.73 -8.07
CA ILE A 172 8.80 -2.65 -7.64
C ILE A 172 10.03 -3.21 -6.92
N SER A 173 11.12 -2.43 -6.91
CA SER A 173 12.34 -2.74 -6.16
C SER A 173 12.25 -2.15 -4.74
N GLY A 174 12.04 -3.02 -3.75
CA GLY A 174 11.97 -2.67 -2.32
C GLY A 174 10.86 -1.67 -1.96
N VAL A 175 10.69 -1.40 -0.65
CA VAL A 175 9.77 -0.35 -0.18
C VAL A 175 10.41 1.03 -0.31
N ASP A 176 11.68 1.18 0.09
CA ASP A 176 12.35 2.48 0.13
C ASP A 176 12.88 2.94 -1.22
N LYS A 177 13.46 2.03 -2.01
CA LYS A 177 13.98 2.35 -3.34
C LYS A 177 12.86 2.67 -4.34
N TYR A 178 11.73 1.94 -4.24
CA TYR A 178 10.51 2.13 -5.04
C TYR A 178 10.78 2.45 -6.53
N THR A 179 11.60 1.64 -7.19
CA THR A 179 11.78 1.73 -8.65
C THR A 179 10.83 0.75 -9.33
N HIS A 180 10.00 1.22 -10.26
CA HIS A 180 9.20 0.31 -11.09
C HIS A 180 10.12 -0.54 -11.96
N ILE A 181 9.87 -1.83 -11.99
CA ILE A 181 10.56 -2.75 -12.88
C ILE A 181 9.57 -3.05 -14.00
N PRO A 182 9.67 -2.35 -15.15
CA PRO A 182 8.72 -2.57 -16.23
C PRO A 182 8.96 -3.97 -16.75
N LEU A 183 7.96 -4.83 -16.60
CA LEU A 183 7.93 -6.16 -17.18
C LEU A 183 7.42 -6.03 -18.62
N LEU A 184 8.29 -5.49 -19.49
CA LEU A 184 8.04 -5.37 -20.92
C LEU A 184 7.59 -6.72 -21.51
N SER A 185 6.56 -6.69 -22.35
CA SER A 185 6.07 -7.80 -23.18
C SER A 185 5.56 -9.05 -22.43
N CYS A 186 4.91 -8.89 -21.28
CA CYS A 186 4.47 -10.04 -20.47
C CYS A 186 2.95 -10.32 -20.50
N CYS A 187 2.22 -9.66 -21.38
CA CYS A 187 0.77 -9.79 -21.49
C CYS A 187 0.40 -10.40 -22.84
N GLU A 188 -0.18 -11.59 -22.85
CA GLU A 188 -1.01 -12.01 -23.99
C GLU A 188 -2.13 -10.97 -24.17
N GLY A 189 -2.03 -10.14 -25.23
CA GLY A 189 -2.97 -9.06 -25.53
C GLY A 189 -2.70 -7.70 -24.88
N GLY A 190 -1.67 -7.52 -24.03
CA GLY A 190 -1.33 -6.19 -23.49
C GLY A 190 -0.61 -5.26 -24.47
N ASN A 191 -0.20 -5.80 -25.62
CA ASN A 191 0.31 -5.05 -26.76
C ASN A 191 -0.77 -4.80 -27.83
N ASP A 192 -2.04 -5.15 -27.57
CA ASP A 192 -3.15 -4.85 -28.48
C ASP A 192 -3.61 -3.40 -28.23
N PRO A 193 -3.32 -2.46 -29.16
CA PRO A 193 -3.62 -1.04 -28.96
C PRO A 193 -5.10 -0.78 -28.74
N GLU A 194 -5.99 -1.57 -29.36
CA GLU A 194 -7.44 -1.40 -29.23
C GLU A 194 -7.91 -1.77 -27.81
N LEU A 195 -7.34 -2.83 -27.22
CA LEU A 195 -7.64 -3.21 -25.85
C LEU A 195 -7.10 -2.18 -24.84
N VAL A 196 -5.89 -1.66 -25.07
CA VAL A 196 -5.30 -0.60 -24.23
C VAL A 196 -6.18 0.65 -24.25
N GLU A 197 -6.51 1.14 -25.44
CA GLU A 197 -7.36 2.32 -25.61
C GLU A 197 -8.73 2.13 -24.94
N LYS A 198 -9.34 0.96 -25.10
CA LYS A 198 -10.63 0.62 -24.49
C LYS A 198 -10.58 0.62 -22.97
N GLU A 199 -9.54 0.04 -22.36
CA GLU A 199 -9.38 -0.02 -20.90
C GLU A 199 -9.13 1.38 -20.31
N VAL A 200 -8.24 2.16 -20.92
CA VAL A 200 -7.93 3.54 -20.50
C VAL A 200 -9.15 4.44 -20.63
N THR A 201 -9.83 4.42 -21.79
CA THR A 201 -11.01 5.24 -22.04
C THR A 201 -12.14 4.89 -21.06
N ARG A 202 -12.35 3.61 -20.77
CA ARG A 202 -13.33 3.18 -19.76
C ARG A 202 -12.97 3.72 -18.38
N PHE A 203 -11.73 3.54 -17.95
CA PHE A 203 -11.28 3.99 -16.62
C PHE A 203 -11.48 5.50 -16.44
N ILE A 204 -11.05 6.31 -17.42
CA ILE A 204 -11.22 7.77 -17.39
C ILE A 204 -12.69 8.16 -17.41
N LYS A 205 -13.51 7.50 -18.24
CA LYS A 205 -14.96 7.74 -18.30
C LYS A 205 -15.65 7.42 -16.97
N GLU A 206 -15.21 6.38 -16.26
CA GLU A 206 -15.72 6.06 -14.92
C GLU A 206 -15.34 7.15 -13.91
N LYS A 207 -14.10 7.66 -13.93
CA LYS A 207 -13.62 8.71 -13.00
C LYS A 207 -14.17 10.11 -13.28
N ASN A 208 -14.64 10.35 -14.49
CA ASN A 208 -15.29 11.61 -14.86
C ASN A 208 -16.82 11.63 -14.64
N GLN A 209 -17.40 10.54 -14.14
CA GLN A 209 -18.81 10.51 -13.72
C GLN A 209 -19.01 11.16 -12.33
N LYS A 210 -20.25 11.12 -11.81
CA LYS A 210 -20.53 11.52 -10.43
C LYS A 210 -19.87 10.57 -9.43
N TYR A 211 -19.47 11.08 -8.27
CA TYR A 211 -18.78 10.31 -7.24
C TYR A 211 -19.54 9.03 -6.84
N GLU A 212 -20.86 9.12 -6.66
CA GLU A 212 -21.73 7.97 -6.33
C GLU A 212 -21.62 6.80 -7.32
N VAL A 213 -21.29 7.09 -8.58
CA VAL A 213 -21.12 6.08 -9.62
C VAL A 213 -19.67 5.57 -9.66
N ALA A 214 -18.70 6.45 -9.42
CA ALA A 214 -17.26 6.17 -9.53
C ALA A 214 -16.65 5.47 -8.29
N ILE A 215 -17.37 5.43 -7.16
CA ILE A 215 -16.87 4.76 -5.95
C ILE A 215 -16.66 3.24 -6.16
N PRO A 216 -15.60 2.65 -5.57
CA PRO A 216 -15.34 1.22 -5.70
C PRO A 216 -16.50 0.35 -5.19
N GLN A 217 -16.72 -0.81 -5.81
CA GLN A 217 -17.85 -1.70 -5.47
C GLN A 217 -17.84 -2.14 -4.00
N TYR A 218 -16.66 -2.43 -3.42
CA TYR A 218 -16.56 -2.79 -2.01
C TYR A 218 -17.03 -1.66 -1.07
N GLU A 219 -16.82 -0.40 -1.47
CA GLU A 219 -17.24 0.77 -0.71
C GLU A 219 -18.74 1.02 -0.86
N LYS A 220 -19.28 0.86 -2.09
CA LYS A 220 -20.73 0.84 -2.35
C LYS A 220 -21.44 -0.15 -1.43
N ILE A 221 -20.96 -1.39 -1.37
CA ILE A 221 -21.50 -2.44 -0.50
C ILE A 221 -21.53 -2.01 0.97
N HIS A 222 -20.50 -1.32 1.46
CA HIS A 222 -20.45 -0.85 2.86
C HIS A 222 -21.45 0.28 3.13
N LEU A 223 -21.58 1.24 2.21
CA LEU A 223 -22.53 2.36 2.31
C LEU A 223 -23.98 1.87 2.20
N ASP A 224 -24.27 0.97 1.25
CA ASP A 224 -25.58 0.35 1.05
C ASP A 224 -25.99 -0.48 2.26
N LYS A 225 -25.05 -1.25 2.82
CA LYS A 225 -25.24 -1.95 4.09
C LYS A 225 -25.62 -1.02 5.23
N LYS A 226 -25.39 0.30 5.15
CA LYS A 226 -25.81 1.30 6.14
C LYS A 226 -26.94 2.23 5.66
N LYS A 227 -27.57 1.96 4.51
CA LYS A 227 -28.61 2.81 3.88
C LYS A 227 -28.11 4.24 3.64
N GLY A 228 -26.86 4.40 3.21
CA GLY A 228 -26.22 5.70 2.97
C GLY A 228 -25.86 6.49 4.23
N LYS A 229 -26.10 5.96 5.44
CA LYS A 229 -25.76 6.65 6.68
C LYS A 229 -24.33 6.32 7.13
N PHE A 230 -23.55 7.34 7.46
CA PHE A 230 -22.23 7.15 8.06
C PHE A 230 -22.32 6.54 9.47
N TRP A 231 -23.39 6.86 10.22
CA TRP A 231 -23.66 6.33 11.56
C TRP A 231 -25.03 5.66 11.69
N SER A 232 -25.11 4.50 12.36
CA SER A 232 -26.38 3.79 12.61
C SER A 232 -26.38 3.00 13.91
N TRP A 233 -27.18 3.44 14.89
CA TRP A 233 -27.24 2.84 16.24
C TRP A 233 -27.48 1.33 16.25
N GLY A 234 -28.49 0.84 15.54
CA GLY A 234 -28.78 -0.60 15.51
C GLY A 234 -27.60 -1.42 14.96
N LYS A 235 -26.96 -0.94 13.89
CA LYS A 235 -25.82 -1.63 13.26
C LYS A 235 -24.55 -1.54 14.09
N GLU A 236 -24.29 -0.41 14.74
CA GLU A 236 -23.14 -0.27 15.65
C GLU A 236 -23.26 -1.25 16.83
N VAL A 237 -24.44 -1.35 17.45
CA VAL A 237 -24.69 -2.31 18.56
C VAL A 237 -24.39 -3.75 18.15
N LEU A 238 -24.83 -4.16 16.96
CA LEU A 238 -24.52 -5.47 16.36
C LEU A 238 -23.02 -5.66 16.10
N HIS A 239 -22.35 -4.69 15.46
CA HIS A 239 -20.92 -4.78 15.11
C HIS A 239 -20.01 -4.88 16.33
N HIS A 240 -20.33 -4.14 17.39
CA HIS A 240 -19.54 -4.16 18.62
C HIS A 240 -19.88 -5.33 19.55
N LYS A 241 -20.77 -6.26 19.15
CA LYS A 241 -21.22 -7.41 19.98
C LYS A 241 -21.57 -6.99 21.42
N PHE A 242 -22.29 -5.87 21.57
CA PHE A 242 -22.63 -5.28 22.88
C PHE A 242 -21.44 -4.81 23.75
N ARG A 243 -20.25 -4.56 23.17
CA ARG A 243 -19.14 -3.90 23.88
C ARG A 243 -19.40 -2.39 24.02
N ILE A 244 -20.25 -2.05 24.99
CA ILE A 244 -20.69 -0.68 25.30
C ILE A 244 -19.52 0.34 25.36
N PRO A 245 -18.36 0.05 25.98
CA PRO A 245 -17.26 1.02 26.02
C PRO A 245 -16.72 1.41 24.64
N SER A 246 -16.60 0.44 23.72
CA SER A 246 -16.12 0.70 22.36
C SER A 246 -17.09 1.54 21.54
N LEU A 247 -18.40 1.33 21.73
CA LEU A 247 -19.45 2.14 21.13
C LEU A 247 -19.43 3.59 21.61
N ILE A 248 -19.31 3.79 22.93
CA ILE A 248 -19.25 5.13 23.53
C ILE A 248 -18.03 5.88 22.99
N ARG A 249 -16.86 5.22 22.93
CA ARG A 249 -15.64 5.85 22.44
C ARG A 249 -15.72 6.18 20.94
N LYS A 250 -16.26 5.28 20.11
CA LYS A 250 -16.47 5.57 18.68
C LYS A 250 -17.45 6.73 18.47
N ARG A 251 -18.52 6.81 19.27
CA ARG A 251 -19.44 7.96 19.25
C ARG A 251 -18.75 9.25 19.68
N ARG A 252 -17.89 9.22 20.71
CA ARG A 252 -17.11 10.39 21.12
C ARG A 252 -16.19 10.86 20.00
N LEU A 253 -15.55 9.93 19.28
CA LEU A 253 -14.74 10.26 18.11
C LEU A 253 -15.57 10.95 17.02
N PHE A 254 -16.70 10.35 16.63
CA PHE A 254 -17.60 10.93 15.61
C PHE A 254 -18.11 12.31 16.03
N ASN A 255 -18.55 12.46 17.28
CA ASN A 255 -18.99 13.76 17.80
C ASN A 255 -17.84 14.79 17.84
N SER A 256 -16.60 14.36 18.08
CA SER A 256 -15.43 15.25 18.02
C SER A 256 -15.25 15.77 16.60
N TYR A 257 -15.25 14.89 15.60
CA TYR A 257 -15.19 15.29 14.19
C TYR A 257 -16.30 16.28 13.84
N CYS A 258 -17.57 15.92 14.09
CA CYS A 258 -18.70 16.80 13.75
C CYS A 258 -18.66 18.16 14.45
N ARG A 259 -18.09 18.25 15.66
CA ARG A 259 -17.94 19.53 16.38
C ARG A 259 -16.96 20.47 15.69
N HIS A 260 -15.93 19.91 15.07
CA HIS A 260 -14.87 20.69 14.44
C HIS A 260 -15.08 20.91 12.94
N VAL A 261 -16.15 20.36 12.36
CA VAL A 261 -16.57 20.70 11.00
C VAL A 261 -16.87 22.20 10.91
N GLN A 262 -16.27 22.86 9.93
CA GLN A 262 -16.51 24.27 9.63
C GLN A 262 -17.09 24.43 8.22
N PRO A 263 -17.88 25.49 7.97
CA PRO A 263 -18.23 25.85 6.60
C PRO A 263 -16.98 26.29 5.84
N TYR A 264 -16.93 25.99 4.54
CA TYR A 264 -15.86 26.43 3.64
C TYR A 264 -16.49 27.03 2.37
N CYS A 265 -15.74 27.91 1.70
CA CYS A 265 -16.13 28.44 0.40
C CYS A 265 -15.34 27.74 -0.71
N SER A 266 -16.03 27.18 -1.70
CA SER A 266 -15.37 26.51 -2.82
C SER A 266 -14.63 27.46 -3.77
N SER A 267 -14.87 28.77 -3.68
CA SER A 267 -14.14 29.78 -4.45
C SER A 267 -12.81 30.20 -3.81
N ASP A 268 -12.59 29.88 -2.54
CA ASP A 268 -11.35 30.26 -1.85
C ASP A 268 -10.21 29.36 -2.34
N PRO A 269 -8.99 29.91 -2.52
CA PRO A 269 -7.86 29.11 -2.95
C PRO A 269 -7.51 28.09 -1.87
N ASN A 270 -7.52 26.80 -2.24
CA ASN A 270 -7.41 25.72 -1.27
C ASN A 270 -6.67 24.49 -1.79
N ILE A 271 -6.12 23.73 -0.85
CA ILE A 271 -5.65 22.35 -1.05
C ILE A 271 -6.52 21.45 -0.19
N VAL A 272 -6.96 20.30 -0.69
CA VAL A 272 -7.71 19.31 0.11
C VAL A 272 -6.79 18.15 0.49
N PHE A 273 -6.62 17.92 1.79
CA PHE A 273 -6.03 16.70 2.32
C PHE A 273 -7.11 15.64 2.58
N PHE A 274 -7.02 14.52 1.88
CA PHE A 274 -7.88 13.36 2.09
C PHE A 274 -7.24 12.40 3.10
N LEU A 275 -7.84 12.32 4.28
CA LEU A 275 -7.43 11.38 5.33
C LEU A 275 -7.66 9.94 4.87
N HIS A 276 -6.77 9.07 5.33
CA HIS A 276 -6.85 7.63 5.17
C HIS A 276 -7.53 6.99 6.37
N PHE A 277 -8.24 5.91 6.11
CA PHE A 277 -8.64 4.98 7.15
C PHE A 277 -7.39 4.31 7.76
N GLN A 278 -7.36 4.16 9.07
CA GLN A 278 -6.24 3.54 9.78
C GLN A 278 -6.71 2.59 10.88
N PRO A 279 -5.95 1.51 11.13
CA PRO A 279 -4.65 1.17 10.52
C PRO A 279 -4.74 0.36 9.21
N GLU A 280 -3.91 0.67 8.21
CA GLU A 280 -3.89 -0.04 6.90
C GLU A 280 -2.46 -0.22 6.35
N LYS A 281 -2.28 -1.13 5.38
CA LYS A 281 -1.00 -1.33 4.66
C LYS A 281 -0.56 -0.06 3.92
N THR A 282 -1.53 0.61 3.30
CA THR A 282 -1.44 1.84 2.52
C THR A 282 -0.91 3.03 3.31
N THR A 283 -1.15 3.05 4.62
CA THR A 283 -0.56 4.06 5.53
C THR A 283 0.65 3.54 6.28
N MET A 284 0.74 2.24 6.55
CA MET A 284 1.84 1.60 7.26
C MET A 284 2.14 0.20 6.67
N PRO A 285 3.27 0.00 5.95
CA PRO A 285 4.43 0.89 5.88
C PRO A 285 4.41 1.89 4.72
N GLU A 286 3.44 1.81 3.79
CA GLU A 286 3.52 2.53 2.51
C GLU A 286 3.42 4.06 2.67
N GLY A 287 2.98 4.56 3.82
CA GLY A 287 2.99 5.98 4.15
C GLY A 287 4.36 6.53 4.58
N LEU A 288 5.41 5.71 4.63
CA LEU A 288 6.77 6.10 5.01
C LEU A 288 6.80 6.88 6.34
N ASP A 289 7.39 8.07 6.34
CA ASP A 289 7.49 8.98 7.50
C ASP A 289 6.13 9.58 7.91
N PHE A 290 5.14 9.51 7.03
CA PHE A 290 3.82 10.13 7.19
C PHE A 290 2.72 9.12 7.53
N GLY A 291 3.10 7.93 8.01
CA GLY A 291 2.16 6.98 8.61
C GLY A 291 1.34 7.62 9.75
N GLN A 292 1.87 8.64 10.43
CA GLN A 292 1.09 9.51 11.29
C GLN A 292 0.57 10.72 10.50
N GLN A 293 -0.71 10.70 10.11
CA GLN A 293 -1.31 11.67 9.18
C GLN A 293 -1.33 13.10 9.71
N TRP A 294 -1.26 13.29 11.03
CA TRP A 294 -1.08 14.61 11.64
C TRP A 294 0.17 15.33 11.11
N ILE A 295 1.26 14.60 10.90
CA ILE A 295 2.52 15.17 10.41
C ILE A 295 2.32 15.76 9.02
N ALA A 296 1.67 15.03 8.10
CA ALA A 296 1.38 15.51 6.76
C ALA A 296 0.49 16.77 6.78
N ILE A 297 -0.59 16.76 7.57
CA ILE A 297 -1.52 17.90 7.71
C ILE A 297 -0.78 19.14 8.24
N ARG A 298 0.01 18.96 9.30
CA ARG A 298 0.74 20.06 9.92
C ARG A 298 1.79 20.63 8.96
N THR A 299 2.53 19.78 8.25
CA THR A 299 3.53 20.22 7.28
C THR A 299 2.89 21.00 6.12
N LEU A 300 1.74 20.55 5.61
CA LEU A 300 0.98 21.29 4.59
C LEU A 300 0.53 22.65 5.11
N SER A 301 -0.14 22.67 6.27
CA SER A 301 -0.64 23.91 6.89
C SER A 301 0.46 24.95 7.08
N LEU A 302 1.66 24.53 7.50
CA LEU A 302 2.82 25.42 7.68
C LEU A 302 3.46 25.89 6.36
N SER A 303 3.23 25.18 5.25
CA SER A 303 3.84 25.46 3.95
C SER A 303 2.91 26.25 3.01
N LEU A 304 1.64 26.41 3.38
CA LEU A 304 0.67 27.15 2.56
C LEU A 304 0.98 28.66 2.55
N PRO A 305 0.79 29.33 1.40
CA PRO A 305 0.89 30.79 1.32
C PRO A 305 -0.24 31.46 2.12
N GLU A 306 -0.04 32.74 2.44
CA GLU A 306 -1.10 33.57 3.02
C GLU A 306 -2.32 33.60 2.08
N GLY A 307 -3.52 33.50 2.67
CA GLY A 307 -4.79 33.47 1.95
C GLY A 307 -5.23 32.09 1.45
N TYR A 308 -4.38 31.05 1.56
CA TYR A 308 -4.74 29.68 1.20
C TYR A 308 -5.23 28.87 2.39
N ASN A 309 -6.24 28.04 2.16
CA ASN A 309 -6.81 27.13 3.15
C ASN A 309 -6.42 25.68 2.88
N LEU A 310 -6.20 24.91 3.95
CA LEU A 310 -6.13 23.45 3.90
C LEU A 310 -7.49 22.87 4.30
N LEU A 311 -8.21 22.29 3.35
CA LEU A 311 -9.41 21.52 3.64
C LEU A 311 -9.01 20.11 4.06
N VAL A 312 -9.60 19.57 5.13
CA VAL A 312 -9.32 18.20 5.60
C VAL A 312 -10.60 17.38 5.57
N LYS A 313 -10.61 16.32 4.74
CA LYS A 313 -11.75 15.41 4.60
C LYS A 313 -11.45 14.05 5.23
N GLU A 314 -12.30 13.59 6.13
CA GLU A 314 -12.19 12.26 6.75
C GLU A 314 -12.65 11.15 5.78
N HIS A 315 -12.05 9.96 5.90
CA HIS A 315 -12.48 8.79 5.14
C HIS A 315 -13.80 8.24 5.71
N PRO A 316 -14.85 7.99 4.90
CA PRO A 316 -16.12 7.43 5.37
C PRO A 316 -15.97 6.15 6.21
N SER A 317 -15.08 5.24 5.77
CA SER A 317 -14.72 4.01 6.49
C SER A 317 -14.29 4.19 7.94
N THR A 318 -13.74 5.35 8.33
CA THR A 318 -13.40 5.66 9.73
C THR A 318 -14.63 5.52 10.64
N PHE A 319 -15.82 5.86 10.15
CA PHE A 319 -17.07 5.74 10.92
C PHE A 319 -17.98 4.60 10.43
N THR A 320 -17.87 4.19 9.15
CA THR A 320 -18.68 3.10 8.62
C THR A 320 -18.16 1.71 8.98
N ASN A 321 -16.85 1.53 9.17
CA ASN A 321 -16.24 0.25 9.53
C ASN A 321 -15.93 0.12 11.05
N TYR A 322 -15.19 -0.91 11.42
CA TYR A 322 -14.59 -1.04 12.75
C TYR A 322 -13.53 0.06 12.93
N THR A 323 -13.70 0.91 13.94
CA THR A 323 -12.76 1.99 14.23
C THR A 323 -11.77 1.56 15.30
N ASP A 324 -10.48 1.64 14.99
CA ASP A 324 -9.44 1.48 15.99
C ASP A 324 -9.04 2.85 16.58
N LEU A 325 -9.41 3.04 17.84
CA LEU A 325 -9.21 4.29 18.56
C LEU A 325 -7.76 4.51 18.99
N MET A 326 -6.88 3.52 18.81
CA MET A 326 -5.45 3.69 18.97
C MET A 326 -4.86 4.56 17.84
N TYR A 327 -5.45 4.49 16.64
CA TYR A 327 -4.95 5.20 15.45
C TYR A 327 -5.77 6.44 15.10
N ARG A 328 -6.99 6.55 15.64
CA ARG A 328 -7.83 7.73 15.46
C ARG A 328 -8.49 8.11 16.78
N HIS A 329 -7.89 9.07 17.48
CA HIS A 329 -8.37 9.56 18.77
C HIS A 329 -9.19 10.85 18.62
N ALA A 330 -10.06 11.15 19.59
CA ALA A 330 -10.92 12.33 19.54
C ALA A 330 -10.14 13.65 19.50
N SER A 331 -8.98 13.71 20.18
CA SER A 331 -8.09 14.88 20.18
C SER A 331 -7.46 15.16 18.81
N PHE A 332 -7.39 14.17 17.92
CA PHE A 332 -6.83 14.36 16.58
C PHE A 332 -7.54 15.49 15.82
N TYR A 333 -8.87 15.58 15.92
CA TYR A 333 -9.62 16.65 15.27
C TYR A 333 -9.51 17.99 15.97
N GLU A 334 -9.28 17.98 17.29
CA GLU A 334 -9.00 19.19 18.07
C GLU A 334 -7.63 19.77 17.66
N ASP A 335 -6.63 18.90 17.53
CA ASP A 335 -5.29 19.27 17.07
C ASP A 335 -5.34 19.86 15.64
N ILE A 336 -6.08 19.22 14.72
CA ILE A 336 -6.30 19.73 13.36
C ILE A 336 -6.99 21.10 13.37
N ALA A 337 -8.09 21.23 14.12
CA ALA A 337 -8.85 22.47 14.20
C ALA A 337 -8.10 23.62 14.91
N SER A 338 -7.03 23.31 15.64
CA SER A 338 -6.16 24.32 16.26
C SER A 338 -5.25 25.05 15.27
N LEU A 339 -5.10 24.51 14.06
CA LEU A 339 -4.30 25.12 13.00
C LEU A 339 -5.13 26.24 12.31
N PRO A 340 -4.60 27.47 12.19
CA PRO A 340 -5.41 28.65 11.86
C PRO A 340 -5.94 28.68 10.41
N ASN A 341 -5.27 27.99 9.48
CA ASN A 341 -5.63 27.93 8.06
C ASN A 341 -6.20 26.55 7.65
N VAL A 342 -6.71 25.78 8.61
CA VAL A 342 -7.22 24.42 8.36
C VAL A 342 -8.72 24.35 8.64
N CYS A 343 -9.46 23.79 7.68
CA CYS A 343 -10.90 23.60 7.77
C CYS A 343 -11.25 22.13 7.62
N ILE A 344 -11.81 21.53 8.67
CA ILE A 344 -12.38 20.17 8.57
C ILE A 344 -13.71 20.27 7.84
N VAL A 345 -13.85 19.58 6.72
CA VAL A 345 -15.07 19.61 5.90
C VAL A 345 -16.08 18.54 6.35
N PRO A 346 -17.39 18.71 6.06
CA PRO A 346 -18.39 17.67 6.29
C PRO A 346 -18.04 16.33 5.62
N LEU A 347 -18.47 15.22 6.23
CA LEU A 347 -18.24 13.89 5.66
C LEU A 347 -19.09 13.65 4.39
N GLU A 348 -20.23 14.34 4.33
CA GLU A 348 -21.20 14.37 3.24
C GLU A 348 -20.75 15.20 2.04
N SER A 349 -19.71 16.04 2.17
CA SER A 349 -19.21 16.85 1.05
C SER A 349 -18.87 15.95 -0.14
N ASP A 350 -19.20 16.38 -1.36
CA ASP A 350 -18.88 15.59 -2.55
C ASP A 350 -17.35 15.57 -2.78
N THR A 351 -16.79 14.39 -3.03
CA THR A 351 -15.34 14.22 -3.23
C THR A 351 -14.86 14.88 -4.51
N PHE A 352 -15.64 14.78 -5.59
CA PHE A 352 -15.25 15.30 -6.89
C PHE A 352 -15.41 16.81 -6.97
N GLU A 353 -16.43 17.39 -6.32
CA GLU A 353 -16.53 18.85 -6.16
C GLU A 353 -15.34 19.42 -5.38
N LEU A 354 -14.91 18.75 -4.31
CA LEU A 354 -13.71 19.14 -3.57
C LEU A 354 -12.46 19.06 -4.43
N ILE A 355 -12.28 17.97 -5.20
CA ILE A 355 -11.16 17.83 -6.13
C ILE A 355 -11.17 18.99 -7.15
N ASP A 356 -12.29 19.20 -7.84
CA ASP A 356 -12.38 20.13 -8.97
C ASP A 356 -12.17 21.59 -8.58
N SER A 357 -12.58 21.95 -7.35
CA SER A 357 -12.46 23.28 -6.77
C SER A 357 -11.14 23.54 -6.03
N SER A 358 -10.28 22.54 -5.90
CA SER A 358 -8.96 22.69 -5.27
C SER A 358 -7.89 23.08 -6.27
N CYS A 359 -6.86 23.80 -5.82
CA CYS A 359 -5.62 24.01 -6.59
C CYS A 359 -4.85 22.69 -6.74
N ALA A 360 -4.86 21.87 -5.69
CA ALA A 360 -4.33 20.52 -5.69
C ALA A 360 -4.96 19.73 -4.56
N ILE A 361 -4.78 18.41 -4.59
CA ILE A 361 -5.12 17.56 -3.46
C ILE A 361 -3.86 16.98 -2.84
N ALA A 362 -3.94 16.59 -1.58
CA ALA A 362 -2.88 15.93 -0.86
C ALA A 362 -3.39 14.64 -0.22
N THR A 363 -2.56 13.59 -0.24
CA THR A 363 -2.89 12.31 0.38
C THR A 363 -1.63 11.51 0.71
N ILE A 364 -1.76 10.46 1.52
CA ILE A 364 -0.63 9.56 1.81
C ILE A 364 -0.36 8.65 0.60
N THR A 365 -1.28 7.74 0.29
CA THR A 365 -1.20 6.81 -0.87
C THR A 365 -2.56 6.59 -1.53
N GLY A 366 -3.53 7.49 -1.29
CA GLY A 366 -4.95 7.19 -1.51
C GLY A 366 -5.32 7.16 -3.00
N HIS A 367 -6.21 6.27 -3.41
CA HIS A 367 -6.68 6.21 -4.81
C HIS A 367 -7.32 7.51 -5.31
N VAL A 368 -7.78 8.37 -4.39
CA VAL A 368 -8.29 9.73 -4.69
C VAL A 368 -7.31 10.56 -5.53
N GLY A 369 -6.00 10.31 -5.46
CA GLY A 369 -5.04 10.98 -6.35
C GLY A 369 -5.20 10.57 -7.81
N VAL A 370 -5.51 9.30 -8.10
CA VAL A 370 -5.82 8.87 -9.48
C VAL A 370 -7.09 9.55 -9.98
N GLU A 371 -8.08 9.73 -9.09
CA GLU A 371 -9.32 10.41 -9.39
C GLU A 371 -9.08 11.90 -9.69
N ALA A 372 -8.21 12.55 -8.91
CA ALA A 372 -7.83 13.93 -9.12
C ALA A 372 -7.06 14.16 -10.43
N LEU A 373 -6.07 13.33 -10.74
CA LEU A 373 -5.29 13.43 -11.98
C LEU A 373 -6.18 13.22 -13.22
N SER A 374 -7.12 12.26 -13.15
CA SER A 374 -8.10 12.01 -14.23
C SER A 374 -9.03 13.19 -14.49
N ARG A 375 -9.12 14.12 -13.52
CA ARG A 375 -9.92 15.35 -13.56
C ARG A 375 -9.05 16.61 -13.72
N GLY A 376 -7.76 16.43 -13.99
CA GLY A 376 -6.81 17.53 -14.22
C GLY A 376 -6.32 18.24 -12.97
N THR A 377 -6.56 17.70 -11.78
CA THR A 377 -6.11 18.30 -10.51
C THR A 377 -4.81 17.63 -10.05
N GLN A 378 -3.79 18.44 -9.76
CA GLN A 378 -2.48 17.96 -9.32
C GLN A 378 -2.52 17.35 -7.92
N VAL A 379 -1.53 16.50 -7.61
CA VAL A 379 -1.53 15.70 -6.38
C VAL A 379 -0.21 15.80 -5.64
N ILE A 380 -0.27 16.09 -4.34
CA ILE A 380 0.85 15.95 -3.40
C ILE A 380 0.74 14.59 -2.70
N VAL A 381 1.79 13.77 -2.81
CA VAL A 381 1.82 12.40 -2.26
C VAL A 381 2.93 12.28 -1.23
N PHE A 382 2.56 11.86 -0.02
CA PHE A 382 3.49 11.69 1.12
C PHE A 382 4.07 10.27 1.25
N GLY A 383 3.56 9.30 0.49
CA GLY A 383 3.99 7.91 0.58
C GLY A 383 4.22 7.24 -0.78
N ASN A 384 4.31 5.93 -0.74
CA ASN A 384 4.48 5.05 -1.88
C ASN A 384 3.13 4.75 -2.55
N ALA A 385 2.55 5.75 -3.19
CA ALA A 385 1.34 5.56 -3.99
C ALA A 385 1.67 4.83 -5.30
N SER A 386 0.81 3.91 -5.74
CA SER A 386 0.99 3.19 -7.01
C SER A 386 1.00 4.11 -8.25
N TYR A 387 0.54 5.35 -8.12
CA TYR A 387 0.56 6.35 -9.19
C TYR A 387 1.61 7.44 -8.95
N ARG A 388 2.56 7.26 -8.02
CA ARG A 388 3.49 8.34 -7.62
C ARG A 388 4.33 8.90 -8.77
N ASN A 389 4.55 8.10 -9.82
CA ASN A 389 5.32 8.47 -11.01
C ASN A 389 4.41 9.01 -12.13
N ALA A 390 3.11 9.19 -11.87
CA ALA A 390 2.19 9.78 -12.82
C ALA A 390 2.50 11.28 -13.02
N PRO A 391 2.31 11.80 -14.23
CA PRO A 391 2.41 13.24 -14.49
C PRO A 391 1.44 14.03 -13.60
N GLY A 392 1.89 15.16 -13.04
CA GLY A 392 1.09 15.98 -12.13
C GLY A 392 1.13 15.55 -10.66
N VAL A 393 1.92 14.52 -10.32
CA VAL A 393 2.20 14.12 -8.94
C VAL A 393 3.49 14.75 -8.42
N PHE A 394 3.43 15.25 -7.20
CA PHE A 394 4.56 15.76 -6.43
C PHE A 394 4.78 14.86 -5.22
N CYS A 395 5.81 14.02 -5.28
CA CYS A 395 6.25 13.22 -4.16
C CYS A 395 6.98 14.10 -3.14
N VAL A 396 6.61 14.01 -1.86
CA VAL A 396 7.19 14.84 -0.80
C VAL A 396 7.65 13.99 0.37
N SER A 397 8.84 14.29 0.89
CA SER A 397 9.44 13.59 2.05
C SER A 397 9.69 14.50 3.24
N ASN A 398 9.71 15.83 3.02
CA ASN A 398 10.07 16.82 4.02
C ASN A 398 9.38 18.17 3.72
N GLU A 399 9.55 19.15 4.61
CA GLU A 399 8.95 20.47 4.52
C GLU A 399 9.36 21.23 3.25
N LYS A 400 10.61 21.09 2.82
CA LYS A 400 11.13 21.75 1.62
C LYS A 400 10.48 21.19 0.35
N ASP A 401 10.28 19.88 0.28
CA ASP A 401 9.59 19.25 -0.85
C ASP A 401 8.15 19.75 -0.94
N VAL A 402 7.46 19.86 0.20
CA VAL A 402 6.08 20.37 0.26
C VAL A 402 6.00 21.82 -0.22
N ALA A 403 6.89 22.70 0.26
CA ALA A 403 6.92 24.10 -0.18
C ALA A 403 7.20 24.24 -1.69
N ASN A 404 8.13 23.43 -2.22
CA ASN A 404 8.43 23.39 -3.66
C ASN A 404 7.23 22.87 -4.48
N ALA A 405 6.58 21.81 -4.02
CA ALA A 405 5.40 21.25 -4.66
C ALA A 405 4.28 22.30 -4.75
N ILE A 406 3.96 22.96 -3.64
CA ILE A 406 2.95 24.03 -3.59
C ILE A 406 3.33 25.15 -4.57
N THR A 407 4.58 25.61 -4.55
CA THR A 407 5.03 26.69 -5.45
C THR A 407 4.84 26.32 -6.93
N ASN A 408 5.21 25.10 -7.31
CA ASN A 408 5.06 24.61 -8.69
C ASN A 408 3.60 24.47 -9.11
N ILE A 409 2.76 23.96 -8.21
CA ILE A 409 1.32 23.78 -8.43
C ILE A 409 0.67 25.14 -8.70
N LEU A 410 0.95 26.13 -7.87
CA LEU A 410 0.37 27.46 -7.99
C LEU A 410 0.83 28.23 -9.24
N GLN A 411 1.88 27.76 -9.93
CA GLN A 411 2.37 28.32 -11.19
C GLN A 411 1.84 27.57 -12.43
N SER A 412 1.17 26.43 -12.27
CA SER A 412 0.79 25.52 -13.35
C SER A 412 -0.70 25.14 -13.27
N ASP A 413 -1.55 25.77 -14.09
CA ASP A 413 -3.01 25.51 -14.10
C ASP A 413 -3.54 24.87 -15.40
N ASP A 414 -2.68 24.19 -16.17
CA ASP A 414 -3.15 23.51 -17.39
C ASP A 414 -3.74 22.13 -17.08
N LYS A 415 -5.01 22.13 -16.65
CA LYS A 415 -5.79 20.92 -16.37
C LYS A 415 -5.87 19.99 -17.58
N ALA A 416 -6.00 20.53 -18.80
CA ALA A 416 -6.13 19.74 -20.02
C ALA A 416 -4.83 18.98 -20.33
N MET A 417 -3.68 19.63 -20.13
CA MET A 417 -2.38 18.97 -20.23
C MET A 417 -2.22 17.84 -19.21
N ILE A 418 -2.64 18.04 -17.96
CA ILE A 418 -2.57 17.00 -16.92
C ILE A 418 -3.42 15.79 -17.32
N ILE A 419 -4.66 16.01 -17.75
CA ILE A 419 -5.55 14.94 -18.21
C ILE A 419 -4.88 14.16 -19.34
N ASN A 420 -4.43 14.83 -20.40
CA ASN A 420 -3.81 14.16 -21.56
C ASN A 420 -2.58 13.32 -21.17
N LYS A 421 -1.71 13.87 -20.31
CA LYS A 421 -0.54 13.14 -19.79
C LYS A 421 -0.94 11.96 -18.91
N MET A 422 -2.03 12.08 -18.16
CA MET A 422 -2.58 11.00 -17.37
C MET A 422 -3.11 9.85 -18.25
N GLU A 423 -3.75 10.14 -19.39
CA GLU A 423 -4.19 9.09 -20.33
C GLU A 423 -3.00 8.31 -20.90
N GLN A 424 -1.93 9.02 -21.29
CA GLN A 424 -0.68 8.41 -21.77
C GLN A 424 -0.03 7.54 -20.68
N TYR A 425 0.00 8.03 -19.44
CA TYR A 425 0.50 7.27 -18.30
C TYR A 425 -0.34 6.00 -18.05
N LEU A 426 -1.66 6.08 -18.11
CA LEU A 426 -2.53 4.91 -17.93
C LEU A 426 -2.35 3.89 -19.06
N ALA A 427 -2.15 4.33 -20.31
CA ALA A 427 -1.80 3.44 -21.42
C ALA A 427 -0.48 2.70 -21.13
N TRP A 428 0.55 3.44 -20.70
CA TRP A 428 1.82 2.85 -20.30
C TRP A 428 1.65 1.84 -19.14
N VAL A 429 0.80 2.14 -18.14
CA VAL A 429 0.48 1.20 -17.05
C VAL A 429 -0.12 -0.09 -17.60
N VAL A 430 -1.07 -0.01 -18.52
CA VAL A 430 -1.72 -1.18 -19.13
C VAL A 430 -0.70 -2.08 -19.86
N GLU A 431 0.21 -1.46 -20.61
CA GLU A 431 1.26 -2.14 -21.38
C GLU A 431 2.31 -2.81 -20.47
N ASN A 432 2.59 -2.21 -19.30
CA ASN A 432 3.69 -2.62 -18.40
C ASN A 432 3.21 -3.33 -17.12
N SER A 433 1.97 -3.82 -17.11
CA SER A 433 1.40 -4.54 -15.97
C SER A 433 0.60 -5.77 -16.39
N THR A 434 0.47 -6.72 -15.47
CA THR A 434 -0.30 -7.95 -15.70
C THR A 434 -1.70 -7.83 -15.12
N SER A 435 -2.73 -8.11 -15.93
CA SER A 435 -4.13 -8.13 -15.47
C SER A 435 -4.50 -9.45 -14.79
N GLY A 436 -5.35 -9.37 -13.77
CA GLY A 436 -6.06 -10.48 -13.11
C GLY A 436 -7.28 -10.99 -13.89
N LEU A 437 -7.79 -10.22 -14.85
CA LEU A 437 -8.93 -10.60 -15.69
C LEU A 437 -8.49 -11.46 -16.89
N GLN A 438 -9.36 -12.34 -17.38
CA GLN A 438 -9.10 -13.15 -18.57
C GLN A 438 -9.53 -12.38 -19.84
N HIS A 439 -8.74 -12.49 -20.93
CA HIS A 439 -9.09 -12.15 -22.31
C HIS A 439 -10.06 -10.96 -22.52
N GLY A 440 -9.59 -9.73 -22.34
CA GLY A 440 -10.35 -8.54 -22.73
C GLY A 440 -11.64 -8.27 -21.93
N ASN A 441 -11.95 -9.06 -20.89
CA ASN A 441 -12.97 -8.70 -19.92
C ASN A 441 -12.46 -7.52 -19.11
N VAL A 442 -13.12 -6.38 -19.30
CA VAL A 442 -12.88 -5.16 -18.51
C VAL A 442 -13.93 -5.04 -17.39
N ASP A 443 -14.86 -5.98 -17.30
CA ASP A 443 -15.91 -5.95 -16.29
C ASP A 443 -15.41 -6.39 -14.93
N PHE A 444 -15.41 -5.43 -14.00
CA PHE A 444 -15.02 -5.59 -12.60
C PHE A 444 -16.13 -6.21 -11.73
N GLU A 445 -17.16 -6.83 -12.33
CA GLU A 445 -18.30 -7.41 -11.62
C GLU A 445 -18.08 -8.89 -11.30
N GLY A 446 -17.75 -9.19 -10.04
CA GLY A 446 -17.65 -10.58 -9.55
C GLY A 446 -16.41 -10.83 -8.68
N ASP A 447 -16.53 -11.76 -7.72
CA ASP A 447 -15.63 -12.05 -6.58
C ASP A 447 -14.34 -11.22 -6.52
N LEU A 448 -14.49 -10.01 -5.95
CA LEU A 448 -13.48 -8.96 -5.79
C LEU A 448 -12.17 -9.45 -5.17
N PHE A 449 -12.08 -10.64 -4.55
CA PHE A 449 -10.82 -11.10 -3.97
C PHE A 449 -10.53 -12.60 -4.14
N GLY A 450 -11.51 -13.42 -4.52
CA GLY A 450 -11.37 -14.87 -4.55
C GLY A 450 -10.52 -15.39 -5.70
N GLU A 451 -10.79 -14.98 -6.94
CA GLU A 451 -10.19 -15.61 -8.13
C GLU A 451 -9.30 -14.65 -8.95
N ILE A 452 -9.76 -13.42 -9.18
CA ILE A 452 -9.09 -12.43 -10.04
C ILE A 452 -7.68 -12.11 -9.52
N ARG A 453 -7.58 -11.88 -8.21
CA ARG A 453 -6.31 -11.49 -7.57
C ARG A 453 -5.27 -12.61 -7.59
N PRO A 454 -5.57 -13.86 -7.12
CA PRO A 454 -4.62 -14.97 -7.30
C PRO A 454 -4.23 -15.20 -8.77
N SER A 455 -5.17 -15.11 -9.70
CA SER A 455 -4.91 -15.32 -11.13
C SER A 455 -3.88 -14.32 -11.69
N GLY A 456 -4.06 -13.02 -11.41
CA GLY A 456 -3.14 -11.98 -11.84
C GLY A 456 -1.75 -12.10 -11.21
N HIS A 457 -1.69 -12.40 -9.90
CA HIS A 457 -0.42 -12.63 -9.21
C HIS A 457 0.33 -13.87 -9.74
N LEU A 458 -0.36 -14.96 -10.04
CA LEU A 458 0.25 -16.17 -10.61
C LEU A 458 0.77 -15.94 -12.03
N ARG A 459 0.03 -15.20 -12.87
CA ARG A 459 0.52 -14.79 -14.20
C ARG A 459 1.77 -13.92 -14.07
N LEU A 460 1.71 -12.89 -13.23
CA LEU A 460 2.85 -12.02 -12.96
C LEU A 460 4.06 -12.82 -12.45
N PHE A 461 3.84 -13.83 -11.60
CA PHE A 461 4.93 -14.65 -11.09
C PHE A 461 5.68 -15.41 -12.18
N ARG A 462 4.94 -16.02 -13.12
CA ARG A 462 5.55 -16.72 -14.27
C ARG A 462 6.42 -15.75 -15.08
N ASN A 463 5.88 -14.57 -15.37
CA ASN A 463 6.57 -13.52 -16.11
C ASN A 463 7.86 -13.05 -15.40
N ILE A 464 7.82 -12.92 -14.06
CA ILE A 464 9.02 -12.60 -13.27
C ILE A 464 10.08 -13.70 -13.43
N LEU A 465 9.69 -14.98 -13.28
CA LEU A 465 10.61 -16.09 -13.37
C LEU A 465 11.25 -16.19 -14.76
N GLU A 466 10.45 -16.11 -15.83
CA GLU A 466 10.91 -16.11 -17.22
C GLU A 466 11.99 -15.04 -17.44
N ARG A 467 11.69 -13.79 -17.07
CA ARG A 467 12.62 -12.68 -17.25
C ARG A 467 13.90 -12.81 -16.44
N LEU A 468 13.81 -13.29 -15.21
CA LEU A 468 15.00 -13.50 -14.37
C LEU A 468 15.87 -14.63 -14.91
N ILE A 469 15.27 -15.69 -15.46
CA ILE A 469 15.98 -16.83 -16.07
C ILE A 469 16.71 -16.40 -17.35
N GLU A 470 16.11 -15.52 -18.16
CA GLU A 470 16.71 -14.99 -19.39
C GLU A 470 17.94 -14.09 -19.16
N GLY A 471 18.29 -13.78 -17.90
CA GLY A 471 19.44 -12.93 -17.58
C GLY A 471 19.22 -11.45 -17.90
N ASN A 472 17.99 -11.05 -18.22
CA ASN A 472 17.60 -9.65 -18.38
C ASN A 472 17.62 -8.99 -17.00
N SER A 473 18.72 -8.28 -16.69
CA SER A 473 18.89 -7.51 -15.46
C SER A 473 17.63 -6.72 -15.14
N MET A 474 16.96 -7.07 -14.03
CA MET A 474 15.85 -6.28 -13.49
C MET A 474 16.33 -4.97 -12.84
N ALA A 475 17.64 -4.76 -12.73
CA ALA A 475 18.25 -3.58 -12.13
C ALA A 475 18.54 -2.45 -13.13
N SER A 476 18.30 -2.64 -14.44
CA SER A 476 18.58 -1.62 -15.46
C SER A 476 17.31 -1.09 -16.13
N VAL A 477 16.46 -0.39 -15.37
CA VAL A 477 15.44 0.49 -15.96
C VAL A 477 15.30 1.76 -15.13
N ASP A 478 16.39 2.53 -15.06
CA ASP A 478 16.32 3.98 -14.81
C ASP A 478 16.39 4.66 -16.19
N ARG A 479 15.25 4.79 -16.88
CA ARG A 479 15.07 5.69 -18.04
C ARG A 479 13.66 6.26 -18.09
#